data_AF-A0A1G5TY27-F1
#
_entry.id   AF-A0A1G5TY27-F1
#
_cell.length_a   1.000
_cell.length_b   1.000
_cell.length_c   1.000
_cell.angle_alpha   90.00
_cell.angle_beta   90.00
_cell.angle_gamma   90.00
#
_symmetry.space_group_name_H-M   'P 1'
#
loop_
_entity.id
_entity.type
_entity.pdbx_description
1 polymer ?
#
loop_
_entity_poly.entity_id
_entity_poly.type
_entity_poly.pdbx_seq_one_letter_code
_entity_poly.pdbx_strand_id
1 'polypeptide(L)'
;MPFPENPHAREFIWITEHIMRLMEVRSIRAWHYARMTDAEVELLRENGIYLSTLDSIRARLTTQVAASAFAQDIADWLFTDSPFRSEQLGARSNKFWMISHPTCTEDSGVELLLESRSGEAAYFWQQDPDLQALLMCIGRPRILELTMPLVHTRHDTRALRQL
;
A
#
# COMPACT_ATOMS: atom_id res chain seq x y z
N MET A 1 29.78 -5.28 -31.15
CA MET A 1 28.74 -6.00 -31.92
C MET A 1 27.43 -5.24 -31.74
N PRO A 2 26.65 -4.99 -32.80
CA PRO A 2 25.31 -4.41 -32.65
C PRO A 2 24.40 -5.43 -31.97
N PHE A 3 23.53 -4.97 -31.06
CA PHE A 3 22.51 -5.82 -30.45
C PHE A 3 21.49 -6.23 -31.52
N PRO A 4 21.02 -7.49 -31.54
CA PRO A 4 19.98 -7.91 -32.47
C PRO A 4 18.68 -7.16 -32.19
N GLU A 5 18.09 -6.55 -33.22
CA GLU A 5 16.79 -5.88 -33.12
C GLU A 5 15.65 -6.90 -33.05
N ASN A 6 14.71 -6.69 -32.12
CA ASN A 6 13.49 -7.49 -32.01
C ASN A 6 12.48 -7.02 -33.08
N PRO A 7 12.15 -7.85 -34.09
CA PRO A 7 11.26 -7.47 -35.19
C PRO A 7 9.83 -7.13 -34.73
N HIS A 8 9.40 -7.65 -33.58
CA HIS A 8 8.06 -7.44 -33.02
C HIS A 8 7.97 -6.25 -32.05
N ALA A 9 9.10 -5.61 -31.72
CA ALA A 9 9.13 -4.57 -30.70
C ALA A 9 8.18 -3.41 -31.02
N ARG A 10 8.14 -2.99 -32.29
CA ARG A 10 7.32 -1.86 -32.74
C ARG A 10 5.82 -2.13 -32.60
N GLU A 11 5.38 -3.30 -33.04
CA GLU A 11 3.98 -3.72 -33.00
C GLU A 11 3.52 -3.90 -31.55
N PHE A 12 4.38 -4.52 -30.72
CA PHE A 12 4.13 -4.66 -29.29
C PHE A 12 3.98 -3.31 -28.59
N ILE A 13 4.87 -2.35 -28.85
CA ILE A 13 4.80 -1.00 -28.28
C ILE A 13 3.49 -0.32 -28.72
N TRP A 14 3.15 -0.37 -30.00
CA TRP A 14 1.93 0.26 -30.53
C TRP A 14 0.66 -0.29 -29.88
N ILE A 15 0.53 -1.63 -29.78
CA ILE A 15 -0.61 -2.27 -29.12
C ILE A 15 -0.67 -1.85 -27.65
N THR A 16 0.47 -1.85 -26.96
CA THR A 16 0.55 -1.48 -25.54
C THR A 16 0.10 -0.04 -25.32
N GLU A 17 0.61 0.92 -26.09
CA GLU A 17 0.20 2.33 -26.00
C GLU A 17 -1.27 2.56 -26.37
N HIS A 18 -1.79 1.84 -27.36
CA HIS A 18 -3.19 1.92 -27.73
C HIS A 18 -4.10 1.41 -26.60
N ILE A 19 -3.80 0.24 -26.03
CA ILE A 19 -4.54 -0.33 -24.91
C ILE A 19 -4.45 0.58 -23.67
N MET A 20 -3.27 1.11 -23.35
CA MET A 20 -3.11 2.01 -22.20
C MET A 20 -4.03 3.24 -22.29
N ARG A 21 -4.12 3.89 -23.46
CA ARG A 21 -5.04 5.03 -23.65
C ARG A 21 -6.51 4.64 -23.48
N LEU A 22 -6.92 3.46 -23.95
CA LEU A 22 -8.28 2.97 -23.74
C LEU A 22 -8.58 2.71 -22.26
N MET A 23 -7.55 2.38 -21.47
CA MET A 23 -7.66 2.11 -20.04
C MET A 23 -7.67 3.35 -19.17
N GLU A 24 -7.13 4.49 -19.61
CA GLU A 24 -7.11 5.74 -18.82
C GLU A 24 -8.50 6.18 -18.33
N VAL A 25 -9.55 5.87 -19.08
CA VAL A 25 -10.95 6.21 -18.72
C VAL A 25 -11.68 5.10 -17.98
N ARG A 26 -11.02 3.97 -17.68
CA ARG A 26 -11.60 2.82 -17.00
C ARG A 26 -11.27 2.85 -15.52
N SER A 27 -12.10 2.15 -14.76
CA SER A 27 -11.84 1.86 -13.35
C SER A 27 -11.79 0.35 -13.15
N ILE A 28 -11.01 -0.07 -12.17
CA ILE A 28 -10.96 -1.46 -11.71
C ILE A 28 -11.54 -1.56 -10.30
N ARG A 29 -12.17 -2.70 -10.03
CA ARG A 29 -12.44 -3.11 -8.65
C ARG A 29 -11.14 -3.64 -8.06
N ALA A 30 -10.80 -3.20 -6.86
CA ALA A 30 -9.56 -3.56 -6.21
C ALA A 30 -9.75 -3.77 -4.70
N TRP A 31 -8.85 -4.54 -4.11
CA TRP A 31 -8.87 -4.89 -2.69
C TRP A 31 -7.58 -4.45 -2.00
N HIS A 32 -7.73 -3.81 -0.85
CA HIS A 32 -6.64 -3.45 0.04
C HIS A 32 -6.78 -4.19 1.37
N TYR A 33 -5.71 -4.85 1.78
CA TYR A 33 -5.66 -5.64 3.01
C TYR A 33 -4.78 -4.91 4.01
N ALA A 34 -5.35 -4.54 5.15
CA ALA A 34 -4.61 -3.85 6.20
C ALA A 34 -5.28 -3.98 7.55
N ARG A 35 -4.47 -3.84 8.61
CA ARG A 35 -4.96 -3.60 9.95
C ARG A 35 -5.18 -2.11 10.20
N MET A 36 -6.45 -1.72 10.41
CA MET A 36 -6.86 -0.32 10.56
C MET A 36 -7.67 -0.09 11.83
N THR A 37 -7.55 1.11 12.41
CA THR A 37 -8.45 1.55 13.48
C THR A 37 -9.78 2.03 12.89
N ASP A 38 -10.82 2.09 13.71
CA ASP A 38 -12.12 2.60 13.25
C ASP A 38 -12.04 4.08 12.84
N ALA A 39 -11.19 4.87 13.51
CA ALA A 39 -10.92 6.26 13.15
C ALA A 39 -10.29 6.39 11.76
N GLU A 40 -9.36 5.50 11.39
CA GLU A 40 -8.75 5.51 10.06
C GLU A 40 -9.74 5.11 8.96
N VAL A 41 -10.64 4.17 9.27
CA VAL A 41 -11.71 3.79 8.34
C VAL A 41 -12.65 4.97 8.11
N GLU A 42 -12.98 5.73 9.16
CA GLU A 42 -13.85 6.90 9.02
C GLU A 42 -13.16 8.02 8.22
N LEU A 43 -11.88 8.30 8.51
CA LEU A 43 -11.09 9.25 7.71
C LEU A 43 -11.04 8.87 6.23
N LEU A 44 -10.93 7.57 5.92
CA LEU A 44 -10.94 7.07 4.55
C LEU A 44 -12.31 7.23 3.87
N ARG A 45 -13.40 7.06 4.63
CA ARG A 45 -14.76 7.30 4.11
C ARG A 45 -15.02 8.77 3.82
N GLU A 46 -14.54 9.65 4.69
CA GLU A 46 -14.73 11.10 4.57
C GLU A 46 -13.86 11.72 3.47
N ASN A 47 -12.58 11.34 3.42
CA ASN A 47 -11.57 12.02 2.60
C ASN A 47 -11.09 11.19 1.40
N GLY A 48 -11.51 9.93 1.30
CA GLY A 48 -11.01 8.98 0.32
C GLY A 48 -9.62 8.42 0.68
N ILE A 49 -8.97 7.84 -0.33
CA ILE A 49 -7.65 7.20 -0.18
C ILE A 49 -6.57 8.28 0.00
N TYR A 50 -5.82 8.19 1.08
CA TYR A 50 -4.58 8.94 1.27
C TYR A 50 -3.35 8.07 0.93
N LEU A 51 -2.30 8.69 0.39
CA LEU A 51 -1.08 7.98 0.02
C LEU A 51 -0.12 7.89 1.20
N SER A 52 0.66 6.81 1.27
CA SER A 52 1.70 6.67 2.29
C SER A 52 2.81 7.70 2.08
N THR A 53 2.83 8.73 2.92
CA THR A 53 3.82 9.81 2.97
C THR A 53 4.40 9.90 4.37
N LEU A 54 5.52 10.60 4.54
CA LEU A 54 6.07 10.87 5.88
C LEU A 54 5.07 11.63 6.75
N ASP A 55 4.33 12.57 6.16
CA ASP A 55 3.31 13.35 6.87
C ASP A 55 2.12 12.49 7.27
N SER A 56 1.64 11.61 6.38
CA SER A 56 0.52 10.72 6.71
C SER A 56 0.90 9.71 7.80
N ILE A 57 2.14 9.18 7.78
CA ILE A 57 2.64 8.29 8.84
C ILE A 57 2.74 9.04 10.16
N ARG A 58 3.29 10.26 10.17
CA ARG A 58 3.38 11.07 11.38
C ARG A 58 2.00 11.38 11.95
N ALA A 59 1.06 11.83 11.12
CA ALA A 59 -0.31 12.12 11.54
C ALA A 59 -1.00 10.87 12.14
N ARG A 60 -0.77 9.70 11.53
CA ARG A 60 -1.27 8.42 12.02
C ARG A 60 -0.71 8.10 13.40
N LEU A 61 0.61 8.22 13.60
CA LEU A 61 1.25 7.98 14.91
C LEU A 61 0.76 8.97 15.96
N THR A 62 0.68 10.27 15.64
CA THR A 62 0.13 11.31 16.53
C THR A 62 -1.30 10.99 16.95
N THR A 63 -2.13 10.49 16.04
CA THR A 63 -3.51 10.07 16.35
C THR A 63 -3.52 8.91 17.35
N GLN A 64 -2.59 7.95 17.24
CA GLN A 64 -2.49 6.84 18.19
C GLN A 64 -2.01 7.30 19.57
N VAL A 65 -1.08 8.26 19.63
CA VAL A 65 -0.66 8.87 20.90
C VAL A 65 -1.83 9.60 21.56
N ALA A 66 -2.58 10.40 20.79
CA ALA A 66 -3.76 11.10 21.30
C ALA A 66 -4.85 10.12 21.79
N ALA A 67 -4.98 8.96 21.15
CA ALA A 67 -5.86 7.88 21.57
C ALA A 67 -5.30 7.03 22.73
N SER A 68 -4.13 7.40 23.28
CA SER A 68 -3.43 6.67 24.36
C SER A 68 -3.12 5.20 24.01
N ALA A 69 -2.98 4.87 22.72
CA ALA A 69 -2.60 3.53 22.28
C ALA A 69 -1.13 3.22 22.61
N PHE A 70 -0.27 4.24 22.63
CA PHE A 70 1.11 4.21 23.09
C PHE A 70 1.62 5.63 23.40
N ALA A 71 2.77 5.72 24.09
CA ALA A 71 3.38 6.99 24.45
C ALA A 71 4.17 7.63 23.30
N GLN A 72 4.45 8.93 23.42
CA GLN A 72 5.10 9.72 22.37
C GLN A 72 6.51 9.21 22.02
N ASP A 73 7.24 8.67 23.00
CA ASP A 73 8.57 8.06 22.81
C ASP A 73 8.52 6.87 21.85
N ILE A 74 7.52 6.00 21.97
CA ILE A 74 7.27 4.89 21.05
C ILE A 74 6.92 5.41 19.66
N ALA A 75 6.14 6.48 19.57
CA ALA A 75 5.81 7.13 18.30
C ALA A 75 7.07 7.65 17.60
N ASP A 76 7.94 8.33 18.34
CA ASP A 76 9.18 8.91 17.83
C ASP A 76 10.17 7.82 17.40
N TRP A 77 10.23 6.72 18.15
CA TRP A 77 11.02 5.55 17.79
C TRP A 77 10.51 4.90 16.50
N LEU A 78 9.20 4.59 16.41
CA LEU A 78 8.58 4.04 15.21
C LEU A 78 8.77 4.94 13.98
N PHE A 79 8.69 6.26 14.18
CA PHE A 79 8.90 7.22 13.10
C PHE A 79 10.37 7.26 12.65
N THR A 80 11.32 7.17 13.59
CA THR A 80 12.76 7.20 13.30
C THR A 80 13.24 5.93 12.60
N ASP A 81 12.74 4.77 13.05
CA ASP A 81 13.09 3.44 12.51
C ASP A 81 12.35 3.12 11.20
N SER A 82 11.41 3.98 10.79
CA SER A 82 10.61 3.77 9.59
C SER A 82 11.46 3.68 8.31
N PRO A 83 11.21 2.71 7.42
CA PRO A 83 11.89 2.59 6.13
C PRO A 83 11.58 3.73 5.16
N PHE A 84 10.65 4.62 5.50
CA PHE A 84 10.47 5.89 4.79
C PHE A 84 11.66 6.85 5.01
N ARG A 85 12.64 6.49 5.84
CA ARG A 85 13.92 7.19 5.95
C ARG A 85 15.11 6.46 5.31
N SER A 86 14.89 5.31 4.67
CA SER A 86 15.93 4.53 3.99
C SER A 86 15.88 4.66 2.46
N GLU A 87 16.85 4.05 1.76
CA GLU A 87 16.91 4.00 0.29
C GLU A 87 15.65 3.40 -0.38
N GLN A 88 14.78 2.75 0.40
CA GLN A 88 13.52 2.17 -0.07
C GLN A 88 12.35 3.17 -0.10
N LEU A 89 12.57 4.44 0.28
CA LEU A 89 11.57 5.52 0.23
C LEU A 89 10.84 5.56 -1.13
N GLY A 90 11.56 5.43 -2.26
CA GLY A 90 10.95 5.47 -3.59
C GLY A 90 10.03 4.27 -3.91
N ALA A 91 10.25 3.12 -3.26
CA ALA A 91 9.43 1.93 -3.49
C ALA A 91 8.06 2.02 -2.80
N ARG A 92 7.96 2.77 -1.69
CA ARG A 92 6.78 2.80 -0.80
C ARG A 92 6.09 4.17 -0.73
N SER A 93 6.84 5.25 -0.90
CA SER A 93 6.33 6.62 -0.80
C SER A 93 5.38 6.97 -1.94
N ASN A 94 4.34 7.73 -1.60
CA ASN A 94 3.30 8.20 -2.53
C ASN A 94 2.56 7.05 -3.23
N LYS A 95 2.42 5.90 -2.54
CA LYS A 95 1.71 4.74 -3.08
C LYS A 95 0.61 4.29 -2.13
N PHE A 96 -0.38 3.66 -2.73
CA PHE A 96 -1.42 2.90 -2.06
C PHE A 96 -1.47 1.53 -2.73
N TRP A 97 -1.27 0.46 -1.94
CA TRP A 97 -1.14 -0.90 -2.47
C TRP A 97 -2.50 -1.57 -2.52
N MET A 98 -2.84 -2.17 -3.66
CA MET A 98 -4.09 -2.89 -3.84
C MET A 98 -3.90 -4.01 -4.86
N ILE A 99 -4.79 -5.00 -4.83
CA ILE A 99 -4.82 -6.10 -5.79
C ILE A 99 -6.14 -6.10 -6.56
N SER A 100 -6.11 -6.46 -7.84
CA SER A 100 -7.30 -6.48 -8.70
C SER A 100 -8.11 -7.77 -8.59
N HIS A 101 -7.60 -8.77 -7.89
CA HIS A 101 -8.27 -10.04 -7.63
C HIS A 101 -8.19 -10.31 -6.14
N PRO A 102 -9.32 -10.57 -5.46
CA PRO A 102 -9.30 -10.84 -4.04
C PRO A 102 -8.57 -12.16 -3.80
N THR A 103 -7.65 -12.14 -2.84
CA THR A 103 -6.93 -13.32 -2.35
C THR A 103 -7.57 -13.78 -1.05
N CYS A 104 -7.51 -15.10 -0.79
CA CYS A 104 -7.97 -15.69 0.46
C CYS A 104 -7.25 -15.05 1.66
N THR A 105 -7.95 -14.88 2.78
CA THR A 105 -7.36 -14.33 4.01
C THR A 105 -6.35 -15.26 4.68
N GLU A 106 -6.44 -16.56 4.38
CA GLU A 106 -5.53 -17.61 4.84
C GLU A 106 -4.29 -17.75 3.93
N ASP A 107 -4.22 -16.98 2.84
CA ASP A 107 -3.00 -16.90 2.03
C ASP A 107 -1.90 -16.22 2.84
N SER A 108 -0.70 -16.80 2.86
CA SER A 108 0.42 -16.30 3.67
C SER A 108 0.87 -14.89 3.25
N GLY A 109 0.58 -14.46 2.02
CA GLY A 109 0.82 -13.09 1.56
C GLY A 109 -0.20 -12.07 2.08
N VAL A 110 -1.37 -12.52 2.52
CA VAL A 110 -2.47 -11.68 3.04
C VAL A 110 -2.53 -11.72 4.56
N GLU A 111 -2.35 -12.91 5.16
CA GLU A 111 -2.41 -13.14 6.60
C GLU A 111 -1.57 -12.10 7.36
N LEU A 112 -0.31 -11.92 6.93
CA LEU A 112 0.61 -10.98 7.56
C LEU A 112 0.17 -9.51 7.45
N LEU A 113 -0.56 -9.12 6.38
CA LEU A 113 -1.12 -7.78 6.20
C LEU A 113 -2.33 -7.52 7.12
N LEU A 114 -3.01 -8.58 7.54
CA LEU A 114 -4.19 -8.54 8.40
C LEU A 114 -3.82 -8.67 9.89
N GLU A 115 -2.82 -9.47 10.21
CA GLU A 115 -2.29 -9.65 11.55
C GLU A 115 -1.55 -8.41 12.05
N SER A 116 -0.77 -7.78 11.17
CA SER A 116 0.11 -6.68 11.54
C SER A 116 -0.14 -5.45 10.70
N ARG A 117 0.27 -4.26 11.18
CA ARG A 117 0.06 -2.97 10.49
C ARG A 117 1.04 -2.78 9.32
N SER A 118 1.14 -3.79 8.46
CA SER A 118 2.29 -4.00 7.58
C SER A 118 2.22 -3.24 6.24
N GLY A 119 1.05 -2.69 5.88
CA GLY A 119 0.86 -1.90 4.66
C GLY A 119 1.76 -0.66 4.55
N GLU A 120 2.13 -0.06 5.68
CA GLU A 120 2.95 1.16 5.76
C GLU A 120 4.38 0.92 6.26
N ALA A 121 4.86 -0.33 6.23
CA ALA A 121 6.27 -0.65 6.42
C ALA A 121 6.87 -0.34 7.81
N ALA A 122 6.10 0.06 8.83
CA ALA A 122 6.63 0.20 10.20
C ALA A 122 6.82 -1.17 10.87
N TYR A 123 5.84 -2.09 10.72
CA TYR A 123 5.91 -3.40 11.36
C TYR A 123 7.00 -4.31 10.78
N PHE A 124 7.11 -4.41 9.45
CA PHE A 124 8.05 -5.32 8.77
C PHE A 124 9.53 -5.10 9.11
N TRP A 125 9.86 -3.91 9.62
CA TRP A 125 11.24 -3.51 9.87
C TRP A 125 11.57 -3.46 11.35
N GLN A 126 10.55 -3.42 12.22
CA GLN A 126 10.76 -3.47 13.64
C GLN A 126 11.34 -4.82 14.05
N GLN A 127 12.45 -4.82 14.77
CA GLN A 127 13.10 -6.03 15.29
C GLN A 127 12.74 -6.29 16.75
N ASP A 128 12.21 -5.30 17.45
CA ASP A 128 11.77 -5.43 18.84
C ASP A 128 10.43 -6.21 18.94
N PRO A 129 10.41 -7.37 19.63
CA PRO A 129 9.22 -8.20 19.77
C PRO A 129 8.07 -7.53 20.54
N ASP A 130 8.37 -6.70 21.53
CA ASP A 130 7.35 -6.03 22.34
C ASP A 130 6.64 -4.95 21.51
N LEU A 131 7.41 -4.23 20.68
CA LEU A 131 6.85 -3.25 19.77
C LEU A 131 6.08 -3.91 18.61
N GLN A 132 6.53 -5.06 18.12
CA GLN A 132 5.75 -5.86 17.17
C GLN A 132 4.41 -6.29 17.78
N ALA A 133 4.41 -6.83 19.01
CA ALA A 133 3.19 -7.24 19.71
C ALA A 133 2.24 -6.07 19.94
N LEU A 134 2.78 -4.91 20.36
CA LEU A 134 2.01 -3.67 20.50
C LEU A 134 1.34 -3.27 19.18
N LEU A 135 2.07 -3.27 18.06
CA LEU A 135 1.52 -2.91 16.75
C LEU A 135 0.42 -3.88 16.29
N MET A 136 0.53 -5.17 16.61
CA MET A 136 -0.53 -6.15 16.32
C MET A 136 -1.82 -5.90 17.11
N CYS A 137 -1.73 -5.30 18.30
CA CYS A 137 -2.90 -5.00 19.13
C CYS A 137 -3.68 -3.77 18.62
N ILE A 138 -3.10 -2.93 17.78
CA ILE A 138 -3.72 -1.68 17.35
C ILE A 138 -4.55 -1.87 16.08
N GLY A 139 -5.83 -1.55 16.18
CA GLY A 139 -6.79 -1.70 15.10
C GLY A 139 -7.25 -3.14 14.90
N ARG A 140 -7.96 -3.37 13.79
CA ARG A 140 -8.57 -4.66 13.44
C ARG A 140 -8.24 -5.02 11.99
N PRO A 141 -8.19 -6.31 11.64
CA PRO A 141 -8.07 -6.73 10.25
C PRO A 141 -9.22 -6.15 9.42
N ARG A 142 -8.92 -5.48 8.31
CA ARG A 142 -9.90 -4.94 7.38
C ARG A 142 -9.51 -5.30 5.95
N ILE A 143 -10.52 -5.57 5.14
CA ILE A 143 -10.42 -5.68 3.69
C ILE A 143 -11.24 -4.54 3.13
N LEU A 144 -10.59 -3.61 2.45
CA LEU A 144 -11.26 -2.53 1.75
C LEU A 144 -11.49 -2.94 0.31
N GLU A 145 -12.71 -2.83 -0.15
CA GLU A 145 -13.07 -2.97 -1.55
C GLU A 145 -13.29 -1.58 -2.15
N LEU A 146 -12.62 -1.30 -3.25
CA LEU A 146 -12.50 0.05 -3.81
C LEU A 146 -12.72 0.01 -5.32
N THR A 147 -13.27 1.09 -5.87
CA THR A 147 -13.24 1.35 -7.32
C THR A 147 -12.12 2.33 -7.60
N MET A 148 -11.10 1.91 -8.36
CA MET A 148 -9.92 2.71 -8.62
C MET A 148 -9.82 3.07 -10.11
N PRO A 149 -9.82 4.37 -10.47
CA PRO A 149 -9.53 4.81 -11.83
C PRO A 149 -8.11 4.42 -12.25
N LEU A 150 -7.98 3.77 -13.41
CA LEU A 150 -6.68 3.29 -13.91
C LEU A 150 -5.72 4.42 -14.28
N VAL A 151 -6.21 5.64 -14.51
CA VAL A 151 -5.35 6.83 -14.68
C VAL A 151 -4.44 7.10 -13.48
N HIS A 152 -4.78 6.58 -12.29
CA HIS A 152 -3.99 6.71 -11.07
C HIS A 152 -3.05 5.53 -10.81
N THR A 153 -3.06 4.48 -11.63
CA THR A 153 -2.33 3.22 -11.39
C THR A 153 -1.09 3.12 -12.28
N ARG A 154 -0.01 3.83 -11.90
CA ARG A 154 1.20 3.99 -12.72
C ARG A 154 2.20 2.82 -12.67
N HIS A 155 1.95 1.82 -11.83
CA HIS A 155 2.84 0.67 -11.61
C HIS A 155 2.16 -0.68 -11.92
N ASP A 156 1.23 -0.66 -12.88
CA ASP A 156 0.44 -1.83 -13.29
C ASP A 156 1.24 -2.79 -14.16
N THR A 157 2.14 -3.55 -13.55
CA THR A 157 2.90 -4.57 -14.29
C THR A 157 2.08 -5.83 -14.61
N ARG A 158 0.86 -5.98 -14.08
CA ARG A 158 0.03 -7.20 -14.29
C ARG A 158 -1.48 -7.01 -14.44
N ALA A 159 -2.06 -5.86 -14.11
CA ALA A 159 -3.53 -5.67 -14.18
C ALA A 159 -4.09 -5.88 -15.61
N LEU A 160 -3.27 -5.67 -16.63
CA LEU A 160 -3.61 -5.76 -18.06
C LEU A 160 -3.51 -7.17 -18.67
N ARG A 161 -2.87 -8.14 -18.01
CA ARG A 161 -2.56 -9.45 -18.65
C ARG A 161 -3.68 -10.49 -18.57
N GLN A 162 -4.79 -10.19 -17.91
CA GLN A 162 -5.78 -11.22 -17.53
C GLN A 162 -7.25 -10.75 -17.68
N LEU A 163 -7.49 -9.62 -18.36
CA LEU A 163 -8.80 -9.30 -18.95
C LEU A 163 -8.90 -9.96 -20.33
#